data_AF-A0A2C2U681-F1
#
_entry.id   AF-A0A2C2U681-F1
#
_cell.length_a   1.000
_cell.length_b   1.000
_cell.length_c   1.000
_cell.angle_alpha   90.00
_cell.angle_beta   90.00
_cell.angle_gamma   90.00
#
_symmetry.space_group_name_H-M   'P 1'
#
loop_
_entity.id
_entity.type
_entity.pdbx_description
1 polymer ?
#
loop_
_entity_poly.entity_id
_entity_poly.type
_entity_poly.pdbx_seq_one_letter_code
_entity_poly.pdbx_strand_id
1 'polypeptide(L)' 'MTILTRKDLFKMEEYYYWLGYREWYPFPKELKKKLFDVYGREPFPYTWTEQDIHEGSRKIIIEFFKA' A
#
# COMPACT_ATOMS: atom_id res chain seq x y z
N MET A 1 -6.05 15.21 4.07
CA MET A 1 -6.89 14.11 4.58
C MET A 1 -7.02 13.11 3.45
N THR A 2 -6.43 11.93 3.60
CA THR A 2 -6.37 10.94 2.51
C THR A 2 -6.51 9.54 3.07
N ILE A 3 -7.08 8.66 2.26
CA ILE A 3 -7.19 7.22 2.52
C ILE A 3 -6.67 6.47 1.30
N LEU A 4 -6.21 5.26 1.51
CA LEU A 4 -5.79 4.39 0.42
C LEU A 4 -7.01 3.95 -0.38
N THR A 5 -7.05 4.29 -1.66
CA THR A 5 -8.10 3.83 -2.58
C THR A 5 -7.61 2.67 -3.45
N ARG A 6 -8.53 2.01 -4.15
CA ARG A 6 -8.19 0.99 -5.16
C ARG A 6 -7.30 1.55 -6.28
N LYS A 7 -7.50 2.83 -6.65
CA LYS A 7 -6.70 3.50 -7.67
C LYS A 7 -5.25 3.69 -7.20
N ASP A 8 -5.06 4.03 -5.94
CA ASP A 8 -3.72 4.20 -5.36
C ASP A 8 -3.01 2.86 -5.25
N LEU A 9 -3.74 1.80 -4.87
CA LEU A 9 -3.18 0.45 -4.83
C LEU A 9 -2.73 -0.02 -6.22
N PHE A 10 -3.52 0.24 -7.27
CA PHE A 10 -3.13 -0.07 -8.65
C PHE A 10 -1.88 0.71 -9.08
N LYS A 11 -1.78 2.00 -8.75
CA LYS A 11 -0.56 2.80 -9.01
C LYS A 11 0.66 2.24 -8.27
N MET A 12 0.49 1.77 -7.03
CA MET A 12 1.57 1.12 -6.29
C MET A 12 2.01 -0.18 -6.98
N GLU A 13 1.06 -1.03 -7.38
CA GLU A 13 1.34 -2.26 -8.14
C GLU A 13 2.14 -1.97 -9.42
N GLU A 14 1.71 -0.99 -10.22
CA GLU A 14 2.44 -0.55 -11.41
C GLU A 14 3.84 -0.01 -11.06
N TYR A 15 3.95 0.82 -10.02
CA TYR A 15 5.23 1.37 -9.59
C TYR A 15 6.26 0.29 -9.29
N TYR A 16 5.90 -0.73 -8.49
CA TYR A 16 6.82 -1.83 -8.18
C TYR A 16 7.11 -2.72 -9.38
N TYR A 17 6.12 -2.92 -10.26
CA TYR A 17 6.34 -3.61 -11.53
C TYR A 17 7.42 -2.92 -12.38
N TRP A 18 7.32 -1.59 -12.54
CA TRP A 18 8.28 -0.79 -13.31
C TRP A 18 9.65 -0.65 -12.64
N LEU A 19 9.71 -0.76 -11.30
CA LEU A 19 10.98 -0.85 -10.56
C LEU A 19 11.71 -2.19 -10.73
N GLY A 20 11.09 -3.19 -11.37
CA GLY A 20 11.69 -4.50 -11.62
C GLY A 20 11.20 -5.62 -10.69
N TYR A 21 10.34 -5.31 -9.71
CA TYR A 21 9.67 -6.30 -8.86
C TYR A 21 8.47 -6.93 -9.57
N ARG A 22 8.70 -7.49 -10.76
CA ARG A 22 7.62 -8.00 -11.63
C ARG A 22 6.82 -9.13 -10.98
N GLU A 23 7.46 -9.95 -10.15
CA GLU A 23 6.82 -11.05 -9.42
C GLU A 23 5.88 -10.57 -8.31
N TRP A 24 5.99 -9.31 -7.88
CA TRP A 24 5.08 -8.72 -6.91
C TRP A 24 3.75 -8.33 -7.57
N TYR A 25 3.69 -8.26 -8.90
CA TYR A 25 2.50 -7.89 -9.64
C TYR A 25 1.68 -9.11 -10.08
N PRO A 26 0.35 -9.12 -9.88
CA PRO A 26 -0.39 -8.22 -9.01
C PRO A 26 -0.11 -8.53 -7.54
N PHE A 27 -0.29 -7.56 -6.64
CA PHE A 27 -0.14 -7.81 -5.22
C PHE A 27 -1.05 -8.95 -4.76
N PRO A 28 -0.54 -9.88 -3.92
CA PRO A 28 -1.36 -10.93 -3.33
C PRO A 28 -2.57 -10.36 -2.59
N LYS A 29 -3.69 -11.08 -2.61
CA LYS A 29 -4.95 -10.67 -1.98
C LYS A 29 -4.77 -10.32 -0.49
N GLU A 30 -3.90 -11.06 0.20
CA GLU A 30 -3.57 -10.86 1.61
C GLU A 30 -2.87 -9.51 1.85
N LEU A 31 -1.89 -9.17 1.02
CA LEU A 31 -1.21 -7.87 1.07
C LEU A 31 -2.21 -6.73 0.79
N LYS A 32 -3.05 -6.86 -0.23
CA LYS A 32 -4.10 -5.87 -0.54
C LYS A 32 -5.02 -5.65 0.66
N LYS A 33 -5.48 -6.72 1.30
CA LYS A 33 -6.32 -6.66 2.48
C LYS A 33 -5.61 -5.95 3.63
N LYS A 34 -4.36 -6.32 3.94
CA LYS A 34 -3.56 -5.70 5.00
C LYS A 34 -3.41 -4.19 4.79
N LEU A 35 -3.15 -3.75 3.55
CA LEU A 35 -3.05 -2.33 3.22
C LEU A 35 -4.37 -1.57 3.42
N PHE A 36 -5.50 -2.15 3.01
CA PHE A 36 -6.83 -1.55 3.22
C PHE A 36 -7.26 -1.55 4.69
N ASP A 37 -6.91 -2.57 5.47
CA ASP A 37 -7.24 -2.62 6.89
C ASP A 37 -6.52 -1.50 7.67
N VAL A 38 -5.32 -1.11 7.25
CA VAL A 38 -4.53 -0.03 7.90
C VAL A 38 -4.86 1.35 7.34
N TYR A 39 -4.91 1.51 6.01
CA TYR A 39 -5.00 2.83 5.36
C TYR A 39 -6.30 3.05 4.59
N GLY A 40 -7.16 2.04 4.46
CA GLY A 40 -8.46 2.16 3.77
C GLY A 40 -9.54 2.85 4.61
N ARG A 41 -9.26 3.10 5.88
CA ARG A 41 -10.09 3.92 6.77
C ARG A 41 -9.19 4.88 7.51
N GLU A 42 -9.70 6.09 7.69
CA GLU A 42 -8.99 7.11 8.43
C GLU A 42 -9.05 6.83 9.94
N PRO A 43 -7.92 6.92 10.66
CA PRO A 43 -7.93 6.88 12.11
C PRO A 43 -8.58 8.13 12.70
N PHE A 44 -9.08 8.03 13.92
CA PHE A 44 -9.54 9.19 14.69
C PHE A 44 -8.81 9.14 16.05
N PRO A 45 -8.29 10.25 16.60
CA PRO A 45 -8.47 11.67 16.20
C PRO A 45 -7.44 12.20 15.19
N TYR A 46 -6.52 11.38 14.70
CA TYR A 46 -5.41 11.79 13.83
C TYR A 46 -5.71 11.48 12.37
N THR A 47 -5.30 12.35 11.45
CA THR A 47 -5.51 12.16 10.01
C THR A 47 -4.25 11.65 9.33
N TRP A 48 -4.39 10.80 8.32
CA TRP A 48 -3.26 10.41 7.49
C TRP A 48 -2.93 11.50 6.47
N THR A 49 -1.63 11.77 6.32
CA THR A 49 -1.10 12.50 5.16
C THR A 49 -0.80 11.52 4.01
N GLU A 50 -0.64 12.05 2.79
CA GLU A 50 -0.21 11.23 1.65
C GLU A 50 1.17 10.60 1.90
N GLN A 51 2.05 11.32 2.59
CA GLN A 51 3.37 10.82 2.97
C GLN A 51 3.29 9.66 3.96
N ASP A 52 2.37 9.72 4.94
CA ASP A 52 2.17 8.62 5.90
C ASP A 52 1.70 7.35 5.20
N ILE A 53 0.74 7.46 4.29
CA ILE A 53 0.25 6.32 3.51
C ILE A 53 1.36 5.78 2.62
N HIS A 54 2.13 6.65 1.96
CA HIS A 54 3.22 6.23 1.08
C HIS A 54 4.31 5.47 1.83
N GLU A 55 4.89 6.07 2.88
CA GLU A 55 5.98 5.44 3.64
C GLU A 55 5.50 4.21 4.41
N GLY A 56 4.30 4.27 4.97
CA GLY A 56 3.68 3.16 5.68
C GLY A 56 3.41 1.97 4.78
N SER A 57 2.75 2.20 3.64
CA SER A 57 2.47 1.14 2.65
C SER A 57 3.75 0.54 2.11
N ARG A 58 4.77 1.36 1.81
CA ARG A 58 6.09 0.88 1.34
C ARG A 58 6.73 -0.10 2.32
N LYS A 59 6.72 0.20 3.62
CA LYS A 59 7.26 -0.69 4.66
C LYS A 59 6.50 -2.01 4.70
N ILE A 60 5.16 -1.98 4.70
CA ILE A 60 4.31 -3.17 4.72
C ILE A 60 4.58 -4.07 3.51
N ILE A 61 4.68 -3.48 2.31
CA ILE A 61 4.93 -4.21 1.05
C ILE A 61 6.30 -4.89 1.10
N ILE A 62 7.35 -4.14 1.44
CA ILE A 62 8.72 -4.68 1.52
C ILE A 62 8.80 -5.81 2.56
N GLU A 63 8.19 -5.64 3.72
CA GLU A 63 8.16 -6.65 4.77
C GLU A 63 7.43 -7.93 4.32
N PHE A 64 6.31 -7.78 3.61
CA PHE A 64 5.53 -8.91 3.10
C PHE A 64 6.32 -9.80 2.14
N PHE A 65 7.14 -9.20 1.26
CA PHE A 65 7.93 -9.94 0.25
C PHE A 65 9.35 -10.30 0.69
N LYS A 66 9.79 -9.85 1.88
CA LYS A 66 11.08 -10.26 2.46
C LYS A 66 10.98 -11.54 3.31
N ALA A 67 9.76 -12.02 3.58
CA ALA A 67 9.51 -13.30 4.22
C ALA A 67 9.79 -14.46 3.26
#